data_AF-A0AB36GQ27-F1
#
_entry.id   AF-A0AB36GQ27-F1
#
_cell.length_a   1.000
_cell.length_b   1.000
_cell.length_c   1.000
_cell.angle_alpha   90.00
_cell.angle_beta   90.00
_cell.angle_gamma   90.00
#
_symmetry.space_group_name_H-M   'P 1'
#
loop_
_entity.id
_entity.type
_entity.pdbx_description
1 polymer ?
#
loop_
_entity_poly.entity_id
_entity_poly.type
_entity_poly.pdbx_seq_one_letter_code
_entity_poly.pdbx_strand_id
1 'polypeptide(L)'
;MRGLIVDFVGVLDGTEEDVKRWRELFAAAKSNGVATAILSNDPGGPGAEHIREWEYRGIVDAVVLSGEVGAEKPDRAAFQAAADAIDLPINDCVMVDDSIVNVRAAVENGMVGMLYTVFDRTSVEVQAVFDIEGEF
;
A
#
# COMPACT_ATOMS: atom_id res chain seq x y z
N MET A 1 -12.80 -5.69 -4.03
CA MET A 1 -11.32 -5.74 -4.02
C MET A 1 -10.88 -6.50 -2.78
N ARG A 2 -9.67 -7.09 -2.77
CA ARG A 2 -9.19 -7.95 -1.66
C ARG A 2 -7.86 -7.52 -1.06
N GLY A 3 -7.03 -6.78 -1.82
CA GLY A 3 -5.72 -6.33 -1.37
C GLY A 3 -5.57 -4.81 -1.41
N LEU A 4 -5.03 -4.21 -0.36
CA LEU A 4 -4.63 -2.80 -0.30
C LEU A 4 -3.11 -2.69 -0.23
N ILE A 5 -2.50 -2.15 -1.26
CA ILE A 5 -1.05 -1.95 -1.38
C ILE A 5 -0.78 -0.45 -1.39
N VAL A 6 0.10 0.01 -0.50
CA VAL A 6 0.35 1.44 -0.27
C VAL A 6 1.83 1.75 -0.36
N ASP A 7 2.20 2.88 -0.97
CA ASP A 7 3.58 3.37 -0.91
C ASP A 7 3.98 3.74 0.53
N PHE A 8 5.28 3.83 0.80
CA PHE A 8 5.78 4.31 2.07
C PHE A 8 6.11 5.80 2.03
N VAL A 9 7.12 6.18 1.23
CA VAL A 9 7.60 7.57 1.16
C VAL A 9 6.57 8.42 0.43
N GLY A 10 6.19 9.55 1.02
CA GLY A 10 5.15 10.44 0.48
C GLY A 10 3.73 10.05 0.90
N VAL A 11 3.53 8.90 1.55
CA VAL A 11 2.20 8.42 1.97
C VAL A 11 2.14 8.07 3.46
N LEU A 12 3.02 7.20 3.94
CA LEU A 12 3.04 6.66 5.31
C LEU A 12 4.13 7.27 6.21
N ASP A 13 4.94 8.19 5.69
CA ASP A 13 5.97 8.95 6.40
C ASP A 13 5.61 10.44 6.59
N GLY A 14 4.31 10.76 6.49
CA GLY A 14 3.76 12.09 6.68
C GLY A 14 3.73 12.57 8.13
N THR A 15 2.73 13.39 8.46
CA THR A 15 2.57 13.91 9.83
C THR A 15 2.24 12.78 10.82
N GLU A 16 2.56 12.95 12.11
CA GLU A 16 2.19 11.96 13.14
C GLU A 16 0.68 11.67 13.17
N GLU A 17 -0.14 12.68 12.87
CA GLU A 17 -1.58 12.57 12.75
C GLU A 17 -1.97 11.67 11.56
N ASP A 18 -1.46 11.94 10.35
CA ASP A 18 -1.76 11.11 9.18
C ASP A 18 -1.26 9.67 9.35
N VAL A 19 -0.08 9.47 9.94
CA VAL A 19 0.46 8.15 10.23
C VAL A 19 -0.45 7.38 11.19
N LYS A 20 -1.02 8.06 12.19
CA LYS A 20 -2.00 7.46 13.09
C LYS A 20 -3.28 7.06 12.34
N ARG A 21 -3.82 7.95 11.51
CA ARG A 21 -5.05 7.71 10.73
C ARG A 21 -4.87 6.56 9.73
N TRP A 22 -3.71 6.45 9.09
CA TRP A 22 -3.35 5.31 8.24
C TRP A 22 -3.34 3.98 9.00
N ARG A 23 -2.80 3.96 10.23
CA ARG A 23 -2.81 2.75 11.08
C ARG A 23 -4.23 2.33 11.43
N GLU A 24 -5.12 3.28 11.71
CA GLU A 24 -6.53 3.03 11.98
C GLU A 24 -7.24 2.48 10.72
N LEU A 25 -6.97 3.05 9.55
CA LEU A 25 -7.52 2.58 8.28
C LEU A 25 -7.03 1.18 7.90
N PHE A 26 -5.75 0.86 8.10
CA PHE A 26 -5.23 -0.50 7.91
C PHE A 26 -5.89 -1.49 8.88
N ALA A 27 -6.05 -1.12 10.15
CA ALA A 27 -6.71 -1.97 11.13
C ALA A 27 -8.17 -2.27 10.74
N ALA A 28 -8.89 -1.27 10.22
CA ALA A 28 -10.24 -1.44 9.72
C ALA A 28 -10.28 -2.31 8.45
N ALA A 29 -9.38 -2.08 7.50
CA ALA A 29 -9.25 -2.91 6.29
C ALA A 29 -9.01 -4.38 6.64
N LYS A 30 -8.07 -4.66 7.55
CA LYS A 30 -7.79 -6.02 8.03
C LYS A 30 -9.00 -6.65 8.72
N SER A 31 -9.73 -5.87 9.53
CA SER A 31 -10.97 -6.33 10.18
C SER A 31 -12.07 -6.67 9.16
N ASN A 32 -12.03 -6.06 7.98
CA ASN A 32 -12.93 -6.35 6.85
C ASN A 32 -12.39 -7.47 5.92
N GLY A 33 -11.33 -8.17 6.31
CA GLY A 33 -10.75 -9.26 5.53
C GLY A 33 -9.92 -8.82 4.33
N VAL A 34 -9.47 -7.55 4.30
CA VAL A 34 -8.56 -7.03 3.27
C VAL A 34 -7.13 -7.33 3.66
N ALA A 35 -6.36 -7.93 2.75
CA ALA A 35 -4.93 -8.12 2.93
C ALA A 35 -4.18 -6.82 2.61
N THR A 36 -3.14 -6.52 3.38
CA THR A 36 -2.49 -5.20 3.40
C THR A 36 -1.00 -5.32 3.16
N ALA A 37 -0.45 -4.49 2.28
CA ALA A 37 0.97 -4.47 1.99
C ALA A 37 1.53 -3.06 1.81
N ILE A 38 2.83 -2.92 2.06
CA ILE A 38 3.61 -1.78 1.63
C ILE A 38 4.44 -2.19 0.41
N LEU A 39 4.44 -1.36 -0.64
CA LEU A 39 5.34 -1.48 -1.78
C LEU A 39 6.11 -0.18 -1.95
N SER A 40 7.39 -0.19 -1.56
CA SER A 40 8.25 0.99 -1.58
C SER A 40 9.41 0.83 -2.56
N ASN A 41 9.67 1.88 -3.35
CA ASN A 41 10.91 2.01 -4.13
C ASN A 41 12.07 2.41 -3.21
N ASP A 42 12.43 1.52 -2.30
CA ASP A 42 13.53 1.66 -1.36
C ASP A 42 14.63 0.63 -1.65
N PRO A 43 15.93 0.97 -1.50
CA PRO A 43 17.05 0.04 -1.69
C PRO A 43 17.04 -1.17 -0.74
N GLY A 44 16.31 -1.09 0.37
CA GLY A 44 16.26 -2.12 1.41
C GLY A 44 17.45 -2.09 2.36
N GLY A 45 17.78 -3.27 2.89
CA GLY A 45 18.88 -3.42 3.85
C GLY A 45 18.61 -2.75 5.22
N PRO A 46 19.66 -2.40 5.99
CA PRO A 46 19.49 -1.88 7.35
C PRO A 46 18.78 -0.52 7.44
N GLY A 47 18.85 0.30 6.38
CA GLY A 47 18.20 1.61 6.36
C GLY A 47 16.66 1.52 6.33
N ALA A 48 16.12 0.43 5.78
CA ALA A 48 14.70 0.22 5.61
C ALA A 48 14.01 -0.42 6.82
N GLU A 49 14.70 -0.57 7.95
CA GLU A 49 14.15 -1.26 9.13
C GLU A 49 12.89 -0.56 9.66
N HIS A 50 12.86 0.77 9.60
CA HIS A 50 11.69 1.56 9.97
C HIS A 50 10.45 1.27 9.10
N ILE A 51 10.62 0.77 7.88
CA ILE A 51 9.52 0.31 7.01
C ILE A 51 9.11 -1.11 7.42
N ARG A 52 10.06 -2.04 7.59
CA ARG A 52 9.77 -3.43 8.00
C ARG A 52 9.08 -3.54 9.36
N GLU A 53 9.33 -2.60 10.26
CA GLU A 53 8.61 -2.49 11.54
C GLU A 53 7.08 -2.43 11.37
N TRP A 54 6.56 -2.00 10.22
CA TRP A 54 5.13 -2.05 9.93
C TRP A 54 4.60 -3.47 9.81
N GLU A 55 5.36 -4.37 9.18
CA GLU A 55 5.05 -5.79 9.10
C GLU A 55 5.35 -6.50 10.43
N TYR A 56 6.51 -6.27 11.04
CA TYR A 56 6.91 -6.95 12.28
C TYR A 56 5.95 -6.70 13.44
N ARG A 57 5.33 -5.51 13.47
CA ARG A 57 4.32 -5.14 14.46
C ARG A 57 2.89 -5.49 14.02
N GLY A 58 2.72 -6.10 12.84
CA GLY A 58 1.44 -6.56 12.31
C GLY A 58 0.49 -5.46 11.83
N ILE A 59 0.99 -4.25 11.58
CA ILE A 59 0.18 -3.13 11.07
C ILE A 59 -0.25 -3.41 9.63
N VAL A 60 0.68 -3.92 8.81
CA VAL A 60 0.39 -4.51 7.50
C VAL A 60 0.79 -5.98 7.49
N ASP A 61 0.34 -6.73 6.49
CA ASP A 61 0.64 -8.17 6.36
C ASP A 61 1.97 -8.44 5.65
N ALA A 62 2.44 -7.52 4.80
CA ALA A 62 3.72 -7.63 4.12
C ALA A 62 4.37 -6.28 3.82
N VAL A 63 5.70 -6.22 3.82
CA VAL A 63 6.50 -5.11 3.30
C VAL A 63 7.36 -5.60 2.13
N VAL A 64 7.22 -4.93 0.99
CA VAL A 64 7.98 -5.21 -0.23
C VAL A 64 8.84 -4.00 -0.60
N LEU A 65 10.15 -4.23 -0.67
CA LEU A 65 11.16 -3.21 -0.93
C LEU A 65 11.85 -3.50 -2.27
N SER A 66 11.86 -2.53 -3.17
CA SER A 66 12.33 -2.72 -4.54
C SER A 66 13.75 -3.29 -4.66
N GLY A 67 14.68 -2.85 -3.81
CA GLY A 67 16.07 -3.33 -3.82
C GLY A 67 16.23 -4.79 -3.40
N GLU A 68 15.24 -5.35 -2.69
CA GLU A 68 15.26 -6.75 -2.22
C GLU A 68 14.61 -7.70 -3.22
N VAL A 69 13.56 -7.23 -3.90
CA VAL A 69 12.88 -8.01 -4.95
C VAL A 69 13.50 -7.84 -6.33
N GLY A 70 14.36 -6.83 -6.53
CA GLY A 70 15.05 -6.55 -7.78
C GLY A 70 14.18 -5.93 -8.87
N ALA A 71 13.05 -5.33 -8.49
CA ALA A 71 12.14 -4.62 -9.38
C ALA A 71 11.52 -3.43 -8.64
N GLU A 72 11.33 -2.32 -9.33
CA GLU A 72 10.77 -1.08 -8.77
C GLU A 72 9.53 -0.64 -9.53
N LYS A 73 8.62 0.08 -8.87
CA LYS A 73 7.53 0.78 -9.56
C LYS A 73 8.15 1.77 -10.55
N PRO A 74 7.66 1.91 -11.79
CA PRO A 74 6.38 1.42 -12.31
C PRO A 74 6.42 0.06 -13.03
N ASP A 75 7.45 -0.78 -12.83
CA ASP A 75 7.52 -2.07 -13.51
C ASP A 75 6.46 -3.06 -12.97
N ARG A 76 5.85 -3.82 -13.89
CA ARG A 76 4.85 -4.87 -13.55
C ARG A 76 5.34 -5.81 -12.45
N ALA A 77 6.62 -6.18 -12.48
CA ALA A 77 7.21 -7.13 -11.56
C ALA A 77 7.15 -6.66 -10.10
N ALA A 78 7.27 -5.36 -9.84
CA ALA A 78 7.15 -4.80 -8.49
C ALA A 78 5.73 -4.95 -7.93
N PHE A 79 4.72 -4.60 -8.75
CA PHE A 79 3.31 -4.78 -8.38
C PHE A 79 2.94 -6.25 -8.18
N GLN A 80 3.46 -7.14 -9.04
CA GLN A 80 3.24 -8.58 -8.91
C GLN A 80 3.87 -9.11 -7.62
N ALA A 81 5.09 -8.70 -7.28
CA ALA A 81 5.74 -9.10 -6.04
C ALA A 81 4.94 -8.68 -4.80
N ALA A 82 4.35 -7.48 -4.80
CA ALA A 82 3.50 -7.01 -3.72
C ALA A 82 2.17 -7.79 -3.61
N ALA A 83 1.55 -8.14 -4.74
CA ALA A 83 0.35 -8.97 -4.75
C ALA A 83 0.62 -10.41 -4.30
N ASP A 84 1.75 -10.99 -4.75
CA ASP A 84 2.20 -12.33 -4.37
C ASP A 84 2.51 -12.41 -2.86
N ALA A 85 3.10 -11.36 -2.28
CA ALA A 85 3.42 -11.30 -0.85
C ALA A 85 2.19 -11.35 0.07
N ILE A 86 1.00 -11.04 -0.46
CA ILE A 86 -0.28 -11.15 0.24
C ILE A 86 -1.20 -12.23 -0.35
N ASP A 87 -0.65 -13.16 -1.14
CA ASP A 87 -1.33 -14.30 -1.75
C ASP A 87 -2.56 -13.93 -2.61
N LEU A 88 -2.48 -12.81 -3.34
CA LEU A 88 -3.58 -12.31 -4.18
C LEU A 88 -3.19 -12.18 -5.66
N PRO A 89 -4.14 -12.43 -6.58
CA PRO A 89 -4.03 -11.98 -7.96
C PRO A 89 -3.91 -10.45 -8.02
N ILE A 90 -3.02 -9.94 -8.88
CA ILE A 90 -2.80 -8.49 -9.05
C ILE A 90 -4.09 -7.70 -9.36
N ASN A 91 -5.05 -8.32 -10.06
CA ASN A 91 -6.32 -7.69 -10.43
C ASN A 91 -7.34 -7.57 -9.28
N ASP A 92 -7.04 -8.17 -8.13
CA ASP A 92 -7.83 -8.01 -6.90
C ASP A 92 -7.21 -6.99 -5.93
N CYS A 93 -6.13 -6.32 -6.35
CA CYS A 93 -5.39 -5.36 -5.52
C CYS A 93 -5.65 -3.90 -5.93
N VAL A 94 -5.62 -3.03 -4.93
CA VAL A 94 -5.59 -1.56 -5.05
C VAL A 94 -4.17 -1.09 -4.79
N MET A 95 -3.65 -0.18 -5.62
CA MET A 95 -2.40 0.55 -5.37
C MET A 95 -2.72 2.00 -4.98
N VAL A 96 -2.24 2.42 -3.81
CA VAL A 96 -2.22 3.82 -3.36
C VAL A 96 -0.79 4.34 -3.43
N ASP A 97 -0.56 5.39 -4.20
CA ASP A 97 0.78 5.94 -4.44
C ASP A 97 0.68 7.44 -4.73
N ASP A 98 1.66 8.24 -4.33
CA ASP A 98 1.70 9.69 -4.57
C ASP A 98 2.25 10.03 -5.97
N SER A 99 2.92 9.08 -6.63
CA SER A 99 3.39 9.21 -8.01
C SER A 99 2.32 8.79 -9.01
N ILE A 100 1.83 9.74 -9.79
CA ILE A 100 0.88 9.46 -10.88
C ILE A 100 1.42 8.46 -11.91
N VAL A 101 2.74 8.36 -12.08
CA VAL A 101 3.37 7.39 -12.99
C VAL A 101 3.16 5.97 -12.45
N ASN A 102 3.36 5.76 -11.15
CA ASN A 102 3.15 4.47 -10.49
C ASN A 102 1.67 4.09 -10.50
N VAL A 103 0.78 5.03 -10.17
CA VAL A 103 -0.68 4.79 -10.17
C VAL A 103 -1.16 4.38 -11.56
N ARG A 104 -0.73 5.07 -12.61
CA ARG A 104 -1.12 4.74 -13.99
C ARG A 104 -0.60 3.35 -14.39
N ALA A 105 0.64 3.03 -14.04
CA ALA A 105 1.20 1.73 -14.33
C ALA A 105 0.49 0.60 -13.58
N ALA A 106 0.07 0.82 -12.33
CA ALA A 106 -0.75 -0.12 -11.58
C ALA A 106 -2.07 -0.41 -12.32
N VAL A 107 -2.76 0.63 -12.80
CA VAL A 107 -3.98 0.50 -13.61
C VAL A 107 -3.73 -0.24 -14.91
N GLU A 108 -2.67 0.09 -15.65
CA GLU A 108 -2.27 -0.57 -16.90
C GLU A 108 -1.95 -2.06 -16.69
N ASN A 109 -1.57 -2.46 -15.47
CA ASN A 109 -1.28 -3.83 -15.09
C ASN A 109 -2.48 -4.60 -14.49
N GLY A 110 -3.65 -3.95 -14.40
CA GLY A 110 -4.92 -4.57 -14.00
C GLY A 110 -5.35 -4.29 -12.56
N MET A 111 -4.60 -3.47 -11.80
CA MET A 111 -4.98 -3.05 -10.45
C MET A 111 -6.02 -1.92 -10.51
N VAL A 112 -6.67 -1.66 -9.37
CA VAL A 112 -7.29 -0.35 -9.13
C VAL A 112 -6.19 0.60 -8.63
N GLY A 113 -6.04 1.78 -9.25
CA GLY A 113 -5.05 2.77 -8.84
C GLY A 113 -5.69 4.00 -8.19
N MET A 114 -5.11 4.45 -7.08
CA MET A 114 -5.53 5.65 -6.34
C MET A 114 -4.33 6.59 -6.17
N LEU A 115 -4.46 7.83 -6.67
CA LEU A 115 -3.45 8.86 -6.47
C LEU A 115 -3.61 9.47 -5.08
N TYR A 116 -2.59 9.26 -4.25
CA TYR A 116 -2.48 9.91 -2.96
C TYR A 116 -2.04 11.37 -3.14
N THR A 117 -2.80 12.28 -2.56
CA THR A 117 -2.43 13.70 -2.47
C THR A 117 -2.64 14.24 -1.06
N VAL A 118 -3.75 13.81 -0.44
CA VAL A 118 -4.10 14.08 0.95
C VAL A 118 -4.86 12.87 1.50
N PHE A 119 -4.77 12.67 2.81
CA PHE A 119 -5.41 11.55 3.49
C PHE A 119 -6.94 11.58 3.33
N ASP A 120 -7.59 12.72 3.61
CA ASP A 120 -9.06 12.86 3.63
C ASP A 120 -9.74 12.41 2.33
N ARG A 121 -9.10 12.64 1.18
CA ARG A 121 -9.62 12.19 -0.11
C ARG A 121 -9.42 10.69 -0.30
N THR A 122 -8.23 10.21 0.03
CA THR A 122 -7.82 8.83 -0.23
C THR A 122 -8.53 7.85 0.69
N SER A 123 -8.76 8.21 1.96
CA SER A 123 -9.49 7.39 2.91
C SER A 123 -10.91 7.09 2.42
N VAL A 124 -11.61 8.09 1.89
CA VAL A 124 -12.95 7.92 1.29
C VAL A 124 -12.93 6.95 0.10
N GLU A 125 -11.91 7.02 -0.77
CA GLU A 125 -11.77 6.10 -1.91
C GLU A 125 -11.49 4.66 -1.44
N VAL A 126 -10.59 4.48 -0.47
CA VAL A 126 -10.29 3.18 0.13
C VAL A 126 -11.53 2.60 0.81
N GLN A 127 -12.23 3.39 1.62
CA GLN A 127 -13.46 2.97 2.30
C GLN A 127 -14.53 2.50 1.31
N ALA A 128 -14.76 3.25 0.23
CA ALA A 128 -15.75 2.90 -0.78
C ALA A 128 -15.39 1.61 -1.53
N VAL A 129 -14.12 1.37 -1.83
CA VAL A 129 -13.67 0.19 -2.59
C VAL A 129 -13.66 -1.10 -1.77
N PHE A 130 -13.46 -0.98 -0.46
CA PHE A 130 -13.41 -2.11 0.46
C PHE A 130 -14.64 -2.25 1.38
N ASP A 131 -15.67 -1.42 1.20
CA ASP A 131 -16.89 -1.41 2.02
C ASP A 131 -16.60 -1.26 3.53
N ILE A 132 -15.73 -0.30 3.86
CA ILE A 132 -15.32 0.00 5.24
C ILE A 132 -16.13 1.19 5.77
N GLU A 133 -16.90 0.96 6.83
CA GLU A 133 -17.62 2.00 7.56
C GLU A 133 -16.73 2.64 8.63
N GLY A 134 -16.87 3.96 8.84
CA GLY A 134 -16.14 4.71 9.87
C GLY A 134 -15.73 6.11 9.44
N GLU A 135 -15.23 6.89 10.40
CA GLU A 135 -14.52 8.15 10.14
C GLU A 135 -13.04 7.92 10.51
N PHE A 136 -12.15 8.15 9.54
CA PHE A 136 -10.70 7.98 9.66
C PHE A 136 -10.01 9.31 9.47
#